data_AF-A0A699YXK3-F1
#
_entry.id   AF-A0A699YXK3-F1
#
_cell.length_a   1.000
_cell.length_b   1.000
_cell.length_c   1.000
_cell.angle_alpha   90.00
_cell.angle_beta   90.00
_cell.angle_gamma   90.00
#
_symmetry.space_group_name_H-M   'P 1'
#
loop_
_entity.id
_entity.type
_entity.pdbx_description
1 polymer ?
#
loop_
_entity_poly.entity_id
_entity_poly.type
_entity_poly.pdbx_seq_one_letter_code
_entity_poly.pdbx_strand_id
1 'polypeptide(L)'
;MHSNFSCNARYKLYIITQEGGLHLLDLRSGACKQLAEQVQPSSKLAVLQTSVLFISQEGYICAYNEARHEVRVVGTDKVMTGHFVNQAA
;
A
#
# COMPACT_ATOMS: atom_id res chain seq x y z
N MET A 1 -5.24 -16.51 -12.67
CA MET A 1 -4.25 -15.97 -11.72
C MET A 1 -4.02 -14.51 -12.12
N HIS A 2 -4.54 -13.54 -11.35
CA HIS A 2 -4.43 -12.11 -11.66
C HIS A 2 -3.40 -11.48 -10.71
N SER A 3 -2.36 -10.84 -11.26
CA SER A 3 -1.41 -10.03 -10.50
C SER A 3 -1.83 -8.56 -10.59
N ASN A 4 -2.00 -7.90 -9.45
CA ASN A 4 -2.27 -6.46 -9.39
C ASN A 4 -0.94 -5.70 -9.38
N PHE A 5 -0.65 -4.97 -10.45
CA PHE A 5 0.54 -4.13 -10.57
C PHE A 5 0.16 -2.67 -10.81
N SER A 6 1.01 -1.74 -10.36
CA SER A 6 0.87 -0.31 -10.64
C SER A 6 2.24 0.31 -10.89
N CYS A 7 2.30 1.26 -11.84
CA CYS A 7 3.54 1.88 -12.29
C CYS A 7 3.53 3.40 -12.11
N ASN A 8 4.71 3.98 -11.85
CA ASN A 8 4.93 5.42 -11.83
C ASN A 8 5.89 5.83 -12.97
N ALA A 9 5.86 7.12 -13.34
CA ALA A 9 6.51 7.72 -14.50
C ALA A 9 8.05 7.55 -14.61
N ARG A 10 8.75 6.88 -13.68
CA ARG A 10 10.20 6.67 -13.75
C ARG A 10 10.60 5.21 -13.50
N TYR A 11 10.01 4.29 -14.26
CA TYR A 11 10.43 2.88 -14.33
C TYR A 11 10.32 2.09 -13.01
N LYS A 12 9.33 2.43 -12.18
CA LYS A 12 9.03 1.74 -10.92
C LYS A 12 7.82 0.83 -11.08
N LEU A 13 7.96 -0.44 -10.71
CA LEU A 13 6.88 -1.41 -10.68
C LEU A 13 6.61 -1.85 -9.24
N TYR A 14 5.38 -1.65 -8.76
CA TYR A 14 4.94 -2.14 -7.46
C TYR A 14 4.22 -3.48 -7.60
N ILE A 15 4.61 -4.45 -6.77
CA ILE A 15 4.13 -5.84 -6.83
C ILE A 15 3.66 -6.26 -5.44
N ILE A 16 2.44 -6.81 -5.35
CA ILE A 16 1.98 -7.54 -4.16
C ILE A 16 2.17 -9.03 -4.40
N THR A 17 2.89 -9.72 -3.52
CA THR A 17 3.08 -11.17 -3.59
C THR A 17 1.91 -11.93 -2.96
N GLN A 18 1.82 -13.25 -3.22
CA GLN A 18 0.77 -14.09 -2.63
C GLN A 18 0.89 -14.19 -1.11
N GLU A 19 2.11 -14.07 -0.58
CA GLU A 19 2.43 -14.05 0.85
C GLU A 19 2.09 -12.70 1.51
N GLY A 20 1.64 -11.71 0.73
CA GLY A 20 1.31 -10.38 1.22
C GLY A 20 2.52 -9.45 1.36
N GLY A 21 3.62 -9.72 0.66
CA GLY A 21 4.73 -8.77 0.57
C GLY A 21 4.44 -7.66 -0.45
N LEU A 22 4.75 -6.40 -0.12
CA LEU A 22 4.79 -5.31 -1.10
C LEU A 22 6.23 -5.04 -1.51
N HIS A 23 6.52 -5.12 -2.80
CA HIS A 23 7.84 -4.93 -3.37
C HIS A 23 7.86 -3.80 -4.41
N LEU A 24 8.98 -3.08 -4.47
CA LEU A 24 9.32 -2.16 -5.54
C LEU A 24 10.43 -2.79 -6.40
N LEU A 25 10.14 -3.00 -7.67
CA LEU A 25 11.10 -3.36 -8.70
C LEU A 25 11.46 -2.12 -9.51
N ASP A 26 12.75 -1.75 -9.49
CA ASP A 26 13.31 -0.76 -10.41
C ASP A 26 13.63 -1.45 -11.74
N LEU A 27 12.88 -1.12 -12.79
CA LEU A 27 12.98 -1.82 -14.08
C LEU A 27 14.27 -1.47 -14.85
N ARG A 28 15.00 -0.44 -14.44
CA ARG A 28 16.24 -0.03 -15.09
C ARG A 28 17.45 -0.79 -14.53
N SER A 29 17.51 -0.90 -13.21
CA SER A 29 18.61 -1.55 -12.49
C SER A 29 18.34 -3.04 -12.21
N GLY A 30 17.08 -3.47 -12.27
CA GLY A 30 16.66 -4.80 -11.81
C GLY A 30 16.62 -4.93 -10.29
N ALA A 31 16.88 -3.86 -9.54
CA ALA A 31 16.88 -3.89 -8.08
C ALA A 31 15.46 -4.11 -7.54
N CYS A 32 15.32 -5.02 -6.59
CA CYS A 32 14.07 -5.30 -5.88
C CYS A 32 14.22 -4.93 -4.40
N LYS A 33 13.26 -4.16 -3.87
CA LYS A 33 13.20 -3.77 -2.46
C LYS A 33 11.85 -4.11 -1.86
N GLN A 34 11.83 -4.76 -0.71
CA GLN A 34 10.61 -4.97 0.06
C GLN A 34 10.24 -3.71 0.84
N LEU A 35 8.97 -3.32 0.81
CA LEU A 35 8.47 -2.06 1.39
C LEU A 35 7.55 -2.29 2.60
N ALA A 36 6.77 -3.37 2.57
CA ALA A 36 5.83 -3.71 3.64
C ALA A 36 5.62 -5.23 3.69
N GLU A 37 5.29 -5.69 4.88
CA GLU A 37 4.82 -7.03 5.17
C GLU A 37 3.32 -6.99 5.48
N GLN A 38 2.61 -8.10 5.31
CA GLN A 38 1.18 -8.23 5.65
C GLN A 38 0.26 -7.30 4.85
N VAL A 39 0.53 -7.14 3.55
CA VAL A 39 -0.40 -6.53 2.59
C VAL A 39 -1.46 -7.55 2.19
N GLN A 40 -2.71 -7.12 2.04
CA GLN A 40 -3.78 -7.97 1.55
C GLN A 40 -3.51 -8.33 0.07
N PRO A 41 -3.30 -9.63 -0.28
CA PRO A 41 -2.84 -10.01 -1.62
C PRO A 41 -3.79 -9.61 -2.77
N SER A 42 -5.09 -9.54 -2.50
CA SER A 42 -6.12 -9.13 -3.46
C SER A 42 -6.37 -7.62 -3.50
N SER A 43 -5.67 -6.83 -2.68
CA SER A 43 -5.87 -5.37 -2.64
C SER A 43 -5.37 -4.70 -3.92
N LYS A 44 -5.97 -3.56 -4.23
CA LYS A 44 -5.50 -2.67 -5.29
C LYS A 44 -4.47 -1.71 -4.70
N LEU A 45 -3.43 -1.41 -5.48
CA LEU A 45 -2.49 -0.34 -5.18
C LEU A 45 -2.96 0.97 -5.81
N ALA A 46 -2.85 2.08 -5.09
CA ALA A 46 -2.96 3.42 -5.68
C ALA A 46 -1.61 4.13 -5.54
N VAL A 47 -0.97 4.40 -6.68
CA VAL A 47 0.34 5.06 -6.74
C VAL A 47 0.13 6.56 -6.89
N LEU A 48 0.63 7.31 -5.91
CA LEU A 48 0.69 8.76 -5.91
C LEU A 48 2.12 9.22 -6.27
N GLN A 49 2.31 10.53 -6.39
CA GLN A 49 3.61 11.08 -6.80
C GLN A 49 4.78 10.68 -5.87
N THR A 50 4.53 10.55 -4.56
CA THR A 50 5.57 10.28 -3.55
C THR A 50 5.21 9.13 -2.61
N SER A 51 4.11 8.43 -2.86
CA SER A 51 3.61 7.40 -1.96
C SER A 51 2.78 6.35 -2.66
N VAL A 52 2.70 5.17 -2.07
CA VAL A 52 1.82 4.09 -2.53
C VAL A 52 0.83 3.76 -1.44
N LEU A 53 -0.45 3.77 -1.78
CA LEU A 53 -1.53 3.34 -0.92
C LEU A 53 -1.83 1.85 -1.17
N PHE A 54 -2.03 1.10 -0.08
CA PHE A 54 -2.40 -0.31 -0.09
C PHE A 54 -3.24 -0.66 1.14
N ILE A 55 -3.87 -1.83 1.13
CA ILE A 55 -4.66 -2.33 2.27
C ILE A 55 -3.87 -3.44 2.97
N SER A 56 -3.70 -3.35 4.30
CA SER A 56 -3.08 -4.42 5.09
C SER A 56 -4.03 -5.62 5.24
N GLN A 57 -3.50 -6.78 5.62
CA GLN A 57 -4.31 -7.97 5.93
C GLN A 57 -5.33 -7.73 7.05
N GLU A 58 -5.07 -6.75 7.92
CA GLU A 58 -5.97 -6.34 9.00
C GLU A 58 -7.07 -5.33 8.54
N GLY A 59 -7.07 -4.93 7.27
CA GLY A 59 -8.04 -4.01 6.68
C GLY A 59 -7.73 -2.52 6.93
N TYR A 60 -6.49 -2.18 7.25
CA TYR A 60 -6.05 -0.78 7.36
C TYR A 60 -5.60 -0.24 6.01
N ILE A 61 -5.93 1.01 5.73
CA ILE A 61 -5.40 1.73 4.57
C ILE A 61 -4.05 2.28 4.99
N CYS A 62 -3.01 1.81 4.32
CA CYS A 62 -1.62 2.15 4.60
C CYS A 62 -1.03 2.97 3.45
N ALA A 63 -0.14 3.90 3.77
CA ALA A 63 0.65 4.67 2.84
C ALA A 63 2.13 4.38 3.06
N TYR A 64 2.81 3.88 2.04
CA TYR A 64 4.28 3.87 1.99
C TYR A 64 4.77 5.22 1.44
N ASN A 65 5.58 5.96 2.19
CA ASN A 65 6.23 7.19 1.74
C ASN A 65 7.62 6.86 1.18
N GLU A 66 7.83 7.13 -0.12
CA GLU A 66 9.10 6.78 -0.78
C GLU A 66 10.30 7.59 -0.24
N ALA A 67 10.09 8.86 0.11
CA ALA A 67 11.17 9.75 0.54
C ALA A 67 11.65 9.44 1.97
N ARG A 68 10.73 8.99 2.83
CA ARG A 68 11.01 8.66 4.23
C ARG A 68 11.25 7.17 4.48
N HIS A 69 10.98 6.34 3.48
CA HIS A 69 11.05 4.88 3.59
C HIS A 69 10.22 4.32 4.76
N GLU A 70 9.05 4.90 5.03
CA GLU A 70 8.17 4.51 6.14
C GLU A 70 6.77 4.12 5.64
N VAL A 71 6.16 3.13 6.30
CA VAL A 71 4.74 2.78 6.15
C VAL A 71 3.96 3.44 7.27
N ARG A 72 2.83 4.06 6.95
CA ARG A 72 1.91 4.66 7.93
C ARG A 72 0.47 4.27 7.66
N VAL A 73 -0.30 4.03 8.72
CA VAL A 73 -1.76 3.89 8.60
C VAL A 73 -2.36 5.27 8.39
N VAL A 74 -3.20 5.41 7.36
CA VAL A 74 -3.86 6.66 6.99
C VAL A 74 -5.39 6.56 7.04
N GLY A 75 -5.92 5.35 7.24
CA GLY A 75 -7.36 5.11 7.40
C GLY A 75 -7.67 3.64 7.64
N THR A 76 -8.96 3.31 7.68
CA THR A 76 -9.43 1.93 7.74
C THR A 76 -10.55 1.73 6.73
N ASP A 77 -10.57 0.55 6.10
CA ASP A 77 -11.69 0.12 5.24
C ASP A 77 -12.85 -0.46 6.06
N LYS A 78 -12.69 -0.56 7.40
CA LYS A 78 -13.79 -0.82 8.31
C LYS A 78 -14.69 0.42 8.30
N VAL A 79 -15.74 0.39 7.49
CA VAL A 79 -16.88 1.28 7.65
C VAL A 79 -17.33 1.16 9.10
N MET A 80 -17.07 2.18 9.93
CA MET A 80 -17.65 2.22 11.26
C MET A 80 -19.16 2.36 11.08
N THR A 81 -19.89 1.26 11.21
CA THR A 81 -21.32 1.27 11.55
C THR A 81 -21.47 1.69 13.01
N GLY A 82 -20.99 2.90 13.33
CA GLY A 82 -21.05 3.49 14.65
C GLY A 82 -21.79 4.81 14.55
N HIS A 83 -22.94 4.90 15.21
CA HIS A 83 -23.66 6.14 15.42
C HIS A 83 -22.70 7.27 15.81
N PHE A 84 -22.76 8.40 15.10
CA PHE A 84 -22.03 9.61 15.46
C PHE A 84 -22.49 10.09 16.84
N VAL A 85 -21.75 9.73 17.90
CA VAL A 85 -21.82 10.45 19.16
C VAL A 85 -20.76 11.53 19.08
N ASN A 86 -21.20 12.76 18.82
CA ASN A 86 -20.37 13.94 18.96
C ASN A 86 -19.97 14.07 20.43
N GLN A 87 -18.76 13.68 20.80
CA GLN A 87 -18.13 14.16 22.00
C GLN A 87 -16.95 15.03 21.58
N ALA A 88 -17.25 16.32 21.42
CA ALA A 88 -16.26 17.36 21.55
C ALA A 88 -15.78 17.42 23.01
N ALA A 89 -14.46 17.41 23.20
CA ALA A 89 -13.75 18.04 24.30
C ALA A 89 -12.33 18.37 23.81
#